data_AF-A0A7Z9WW93-F1
#
_entry.id   AF-A0A7Z9WW93-F1
#
_cell.length_a   1.000
_cell.length_b   1.000
_cell.length_c   1.000
_cell.angle_alpha   90.00
_cell.angle_beta   90.00
_cell.angle_gamma   90.00
#
_symmetry.space_group_name_H-M   'P 1'
#
loop_
_entity.id
_entity.type
_entity.pdbx_description
1 polymer ?
#
loop_
_entity_poly.entity_id
_entity_poly.type
_entity_poly.pdbx_seq_one_letter_code
_entity_poly.pdbx_strand_id
1 'polypeptide(L)'
;EIGPMVEIKEFIVNIISEEDRHYVKASLTLELNKEEALEETNKRMPQIRDAILLLVGNKTYEELHDLQGKKQLKAEMRSKINSFLQDGKVKAIYFTDFVVQ
;
A
#
# COMPACT_ATOMS: atom_id res chain seq x y z
N GLU A 1 -7.14 -15.30 14.57
CA GLU A 1 -8.15 -14.22 14.59
C GLU A 1 -7.81 -13.16 13.55
N ILE A 2 -8.84 -12.52 13.00
CA ILE A 2 -8.72 -11.42 12.04
C ILE A 2 -8.50 -10.14 12.85
N GLY A 3 -7.48 -9.37 12.49
CA GLY A 3 -7.17 -8.13 13.17
C GLY A 3 -8.01 -6.94 12.70
N PRO A 4 -7.88 -5.79 13.37
CA PRO A 4 -8.59 -4.57 13.00
C PRO A 4 -8.20 -4.10 11.61
N MET A 5 -9.16 -3.54 10.88
CA MET A 5 -8.99 -3.16 9.48
C MET A 5 -9.02 -1.65 9.32
N VAL A 6 -8.05 -1.10 8.58
CA VAL A 6 -8.02 0.33 8.21
C VAL A 6 -8.03 0.46 6.70
N GLU A 7 -9.00 1.19 6.18
CA GLU A 7 -9.13 1.44 4.75
C GLU A 7 -8.29 2.62 4.30
N ILE A 8 -7.58 2.44 3.18
CA ILE A 8 -6.95 3.49 2.42
C ILE A 8 -7.74 3.65 1.13
N LYS A 9 -8.50 4.75 1.08
CA LYS A 9 -9.31 5.14 -0.07
C LYS A 9 -8.48 5.28 -1.32
N GLU A 10 -9.17 5.15 -2.45
CA GLU A 10 -8.63 5.26 -3.81
C GLU A 10 -7.53 6.32 -3.95
N PHE A 11 -6.47 5.94 -4.66
CA PHE A 11 -5.43 6.84 -5.13
C PHE A 11 -5.05 6.50 -6.57
N ILE A 12 -4.59 7.52 -7.29
CA ILE A 12 -4.06 7.42 -8.64
C ILE A 12 -2.61 7.91 -8.59
N VAL A 13 -1.71 7.14 -9.19
CA VAL A 13 -0.28 7.46 -9.23
C VAL A 13 0.31 7.03 -10.56
N ASN A 14 1.08 7.91 -11.18
CA ASN A 14 1.82 7.58 -12.41
C ASN A 14 2.97 6.64 -12.07
N ILE A 15 3.26 5.70 -12.96
CA ILE A 15 4.36 4.74 -12.80
C ILE A 15 5.42 4.94 -13.89
N ILE A 16 6.57 4.29 -13.74
CA ILE A 16 7.67 4.38 -14.71
C ILE A 16 7.26 3.64 -15.98
N SER A 17 7.47 4.29 -17.14
CA SER A 17 7.21 3.72 -18.46
C SER A 17 8.07 4.42 -19.51
N GLU A 18 8.50 3.66 -20.52
CA GLU A 18 9.37 4.15 -21.61
C GLU A 18 8.57 4.74 -22.79
N GLU A 19 7.38 4.19 -23.09
CA GLU A 19 6.63 4.52 -24.32
C GLU A 19 5.33 5.28 -24.04
N ASP A 20 4.51 4.78 -23.11
CA ASP A 20 3.19 5.33 -22.79
C ASP A 20 3.08 5.81 -21.33
N ARG A 21 2.20 6.79 -21.07
CA ARG A 21 1.92 7.20 -19.68
C ARG A 21 1.06 6.16 -18.99
N HIS A 22 1.69 5.33 -18.16
CA HIS A 22 0.98 4.39 -17.31
C HIS A 22 0.69 4.96 -15.93
N TYR A 23 -0.43 4.51 -15.34
CA TYR A 23 -0.81 4.83 -13.98
C TYR A 23 -1.46 3.65 -13.28
N VAL A 24 -1.39 3.68 -11.95
CA VAL A 24 -2.08 2.74 -11.07
C VAL A 24 -3.23 3.46 -10.41
N LYS A 25 -4.42 2.87 -10.48
CA LYS A 25 -5.56 3.20 -9.63
C LYS A 25 -5.73 2.06 -8.63
N ALA A 26 -5.64 2.38 -7.34
CA ALA A 26 -5.73 1.36 -6.29
C ALA A 26 -6.44 1.84 -5.03
N SER A 27 -7.08 0.89 -4.36
CA SER A 27 -7.60 0.99 -3.00
C SER A 27 -7.08 -0.19 -2.20
N LEU A 28 -6.80 0.00 -0.91
CA LEU A 28 -6.24 -1.07 -0.08
C LEU A 28 -6.71 -1.02 1.36
N THR A 29 -6.70 -2.17 2.01
CA THR A 29 -7.03 -2.34 3.43
C THR A 29 -5.82 -2.90 4.17
N LEU A 30 -5.47 -2.25 5.27
CA LEU A 30 -4.44 -2.70 6.20
C LEU A 30 -5.10 -3.52 7.30
N GLU A 31 -4.66 -4.76 7.51
CA GLU A 31 -4.97 -5.52 8.73
C GLU A 31 -3.88 -5.26 9.76
N LEU A 32 -4.27 -4.76 10.93
CA LEU A 32 -3.39 -4.53 12.06
C LEU A 32 -3.33 -5.77 12.96
N ASN A 33 -2.27 -5.88 13.76
CA ASN A 33 -2.14 -7.03 14.66
C ASN A 33 -2.92 -6.89 15.99
N LYS A 34 -3.41 -5.69 16.32
CA LYS A 34 -4.16 -5.38 17.57
C LYS A 34 -4.87 -4.02 17.47
N GLU A 35 -5.86 -3.81 18.33
CA GLU A 35 -6.78 -2.65 18.33
C GLU A 35 -6.05 -1.33 18.59
N GLU A 36 -5.05 -1.33 19.47
CA GLU A 36 -4.33 -0.12 19.89
C GLU A 36 -3.56 0.54 18.74
N ALA A 37 -3.25 -0.22 17.68
CA ALA A 37 -2.57 0.30 16.50
C ALA A 37 -3.49 1.14 15.59
N LEU A 38 -4.82 1.09 15.78
CA LEU A 38 -5.79 1.83 14.96
C LEU A 38 -5.58 3.34 15.05
N GLU A 39 -5.45 3.86 16.27
CA GLU A 39 -5.33 5.31 16.48
C GLU A 39 -4.02 5.84 15.87
N GLU A 40 -2.90 5.17 16.10
CA GLU A 40 -1.61 5.53 15.51
C GLU A 40 -1.67 5.48 13.98
N THR A 41 -2.20 4.39 13.41
CA THR A 41 -2.30 4.21 11.95
C THR A 41 -3.12 5.34 11.31
N ASN A 42 -4.24 5.72 11.93
CA ASN A 42 -5.06 6.83 11.44
C ASN A 42 -4.36 8.19 11.58
N LYS A 43 -3.67 8.45 12.70
CA LYS A 43 -2.87 9.68 12.88
C LYS A 43 -1.74 9.80 11.86
N ARG A 44 -1.10 8.69 11.51
CA ARG A 44 0.01 8.62 10.54
C ARG A 44 -0.45 8.42 9.09
N MET A 45 -1.77 8.42 8.84
CA MET A 45 -2.33 8.19 7.50
C MET A 45 -1.69 9.05 6.40
N PRO A 46 -1.37 10.35 6.61
CA PRO A 46 -0.65 11.14 5.60
C PRO A 46 0.73 10.56 5.25
N GLN A 47 1.51 10.14 6.26
CA GLN A 47 2.86 9.56 6.05
C GLN A 47 2.77 8.19 5.36
N ILE A 48 1.75 7.41 5.71
CA ILE A 48 1.48 6.10 5.10
C ILE A 48 1.11 6.26 3.63
N ARG A 49 0.18 7.17 3.31
CA ARG A 49 -0.24 7.44 1.92
C ARG A 49 0.91 7.96 1.08
N ASP A 50 1.70 8.91 1.60
CA ASP A 50 2.88 9.43 0.91
C ASP A 50 3.88 8.32 0.56
N ALA A 51 4.22 7.47 1.54
CA ALA A 51 5.13 6.34 1.31
C ALA A 51 4.59 5.34 0.28
N ILE A 52 3.29 5.07 0.27
CA ILE A 52 2.64 4.22 -0.74
C ILE A 52 2.75 4.85 -2.13
N LEU A 53 2.45 6.14 -2.27
CA LEU A 53 2.54 6.84 -3.55
C LEU A 53 3.97 6.82 -4.11
N LEU A 54 4.97 7.09 -3.27
CA LEU A 54 6.38 7.04 -3.67
C LEU A 54 6.82 5.63 -4.06
N LEU A 55 6.41 4.60 -3.31
CA LEU A 55 6.75 3.22 -3.64
C LEU A 55 6.12 2.79 -4.97
N VAL A 56 4.83 3.05 -5.17
CA VAL A 56 4.13 2.66 -6.40
C VAL A 56 4.64 3.46 -7.60
N GLY A 57 4.86 4.76 -7.45
CA GLY A 57 5.34 5.61 -8.54
C GLY A 57 6.75 5.30 -9.02
N ASN A 58 7.53 4.55 -8.24
CA ASN A 58 8.86 4.04 -8.63
C ASN A 58 8.83 2.65 -9.27
N LYS A 59 7.65 2.07 -9.53
CA LYS A 59 7.52 0.77 -10.20
C LYS A 59 7.32 0.92 -11.70
N THR A 60 7.66 -0.12 -12.46
CA THR A 60 7.30 -0.23 -13.88
C THR A 60 5.99 -1.00 -14.08
N TYR A 61 5.45 -0.96 -15.30
CA TYR A 61 4.28 -1.78 -15.66
C TYR A 61 4.56 -3.29 -15.44
N GLU A 62 5.74 -3.76 -15.86
CA GLU A 62 6.18 -5.15 -15.74
C GLU A 62 6.24 -5.58 -14.28
N GLU A 63 6.70 -4.71 -13.38
CA GLU A 63 6.73 -4.99 -11.94
C GLU A 63 5.33 -5.06 -11.29
N LEU A 64 4.28 -4.57 -11.95
CA LEU A 64 2.94 -4.48 -11.38
C LEU A 64 1.87 -5.31 -12.10
N HIS A 65 2.15 -5.78 -13.33
CA HIS A 65 1.16 -6.51 -14.12
C HIS A 65 0.92 -7.93 -13.57
N ASP A 66 1.94 -8.62 -13.08
CA ASP A 66 1.86 -10.01 -12.64
C ASP A 66 1.58 -10.17 -11.13
N LEU A 67 1.29 -11.41 -10.72
CA LEU A 67 0.99 -11.75 -9.32
C LEU A 67 2.19 -11.61 -8.40
N GLN A 68 3.40 -11.91 -8.89
CA GLN A 68 4.61 -11.90 -8.09
C GLN A 68 4.99 -10.46 -7.72
N GLY A 69 4.95 -9.56 -8.69
CA GLY A 69 5.15 -8.13 -8.53
C GLY A 69 4.17 -7.51 -7.54
N LYS A 70 2.88 -7.84 -7.64
CA LYS A 70 1.86 -7.41 -6.67
C LYS A 70 2.15 -7.92 -5.24
N LYS A 71 2.63 -9.15 -5.09
CA LYS A 71 3.04 -9.69 -3.77
C LYS A 71 4.27 -8.95 -3.22
N GLN A 72 5.24 -8.67 -4.09
CA GLN A 72 6.44 -7.93 -3.73
C GLN A 72 6.09 -6.51 -3.28
N LEU A 73 5.25 -5.80 -4.03
CA LEU A 73 4.76 -4.47 -3.67
C LEU A 73 4.06 -4.47 -2.30
N LYS A 74 3.19 -5.46 -2.01
CA LYS A 74 2.57 -5.60 -0.68
C LYS A 74 3.60 -5.79 0.43
N ALA A 75 4.65 -6.57 0.18
CA ALA A 75 5.72 -6.80 1.16
C ALA A 75 6.52 -5.52 1.44
N GLU A 76 6.87 -4.77 0.40
CA GLU A 76 7.55 -3.47 0.48
C GLU A 76 6.70 -2.44 1.23
N MET A 77 5.43 -2.27 0.84
CA MET A 77 4.49 -1.40 1.53
C MET A 77 4.38 -1.76 3.01
N ARG A 78 4.18 -3.04 3.34
CA ARG A 78 4.06 -3.49 4.74
C ARG A 78 5.34 -3.18 5.54
N SER A 79 6.51 -3.45 4.96
CA SER A 79 7.79 -3.15 5.59
C SER A 79 7.94 -1.66 5.87
N LYS A 80 7.65 -0.82 4.87
CA LYS A 80 7.74 0.63 4.98
C LYS A 80 6.75 1.20 6.00
N ILE A 81 5.50 0.76 5.99
CA ILE A 81 4.48 1.22 6.95
C ILE A 81 4.86 0.81 8.37
N ASN A 82 5.33 -0.42 8.56
CA ASN A 82 5.76 -0.90 9.88
C ASN A 82 6.99 -0.17 10.41
N SER A 83 7.78 0.51 9.57
CA SER A 83 8.87 1.38 10.05
C SER A 83 8.37 2.66 10.72
N PHE A 84 7.10 3.03 10.50
CA PHE A 84 6.48 4.22 11.11
C PHE A 84 5.74 3.91 12.40
N LEU A 85 5.19 2.69 12.52
CA LEU A 85 4.35 2.29 13.64
C LEU A 85 5.20 1.90 14.85
N GLN A 86 4.77 2.34 16.03
CA GLN A 86 5.41 2.04 17.32
C GLN A 86 4.48 1.23 18.21
N ASP A 87 3.18 1.50 18.14
CA ASP A 87 2.17 0.91 19.02
C ASP A 87 1.60 -0.38 18.43
N GLY A 88 2.07 -0.84 17.27
CA GLY A 88 1.70 -2.10 16.66
C GLY A 88 2.31 -2.29 15.27
N LYS A 89 1.72 -3.18 14.47
CA LYS A 89 2.18 -3.45 13.10
C LYS A 89 1.05 -3.86 12.17
N VAL A 90 1.19 -3.52 10.91
CA VAL A 90 0.46 -4.10 9.79
C VAL A 90 0.86 -5.57 9.65
N LYS A 91 -0.11 -6.46 9.82
CA LYS A 91 -0.01 -7.91 9.63
C LYS A 91 -0.13 -8.27 8.16
N ALA A 92 -1.12 -7.70 7.47
CA ALA A 92 -1.40 -7.96 6.07
C ALA A 92 -1.91 -6.72 5.32
N ILE A 93 -1.72 -6.72 4.00
CA ILE A 93 -2.25 -5.70 3.09
C ILE A 93 -3.12 -6.40 2.04
N TYR A 94 -4.33 -5.91 1.89
CA TYR A 94 -5.30 -6.36 0.90
C TYR A 94 -5.47 -5.27 -0.14
N PHE A 95 -5.25 -5.58 -1.42
CA PHE A 95 -5.71 -4.70 -2.48
C PHE A 95 -7.20 -4.98 -2.65
N THR A 96 -8.02 -3.95 -2.45
CA THR A 96 -9.48 -4.01 -2.63
C THR A 96 -9.87 -3.52 -4.02
N ASP A 97 -9.04 -2.68 -4.61
CA ASP A 97 -9.05 -2.35 -6.04
C ASP A 97 -7.59 -2.18 -6.50
N PHE A 98 -7.24 -2.65 -7.69
CA PHE A 98 -5.90 -2.51 -8.26
C PHE A 98 -5.93 -2.67 -9.78
N VAL A 99 -5.92 -1.55 -10.47
CA VAL A 99 -5.91 -1.47 -11.94
C VAL A 99 -4.64 -0.76 -12.37
N VAL A 100 -3.94 -1.35 -13.34
CA VAL A 100 -2.82 -0.73 -14.06
C VAL A 100 -3.34 -0.39 -15.45
N GLN A 101 -3.14 0.86 -15.89
CA GLN A 101 -3.49 1.33 -17.23
C GLN A 101 -2.31 2.05 -17.86
#